data_AF-A0A661ZCP5-F1
#
_entry.id   AF-A0A661ZCP5-F1
#
_cell.length_a   1.000
_cell.length_b   1.000
_cell.length_c   1.000
_cell.angle_alpha   90.00
_cell.angle_beta   90.00
_cell.angle_gamma   90.00
#
_symmetry.space_group_name_H-M   'P 1'
#
loop_
_entity.id
_entity.type
_entity.pdbx_description
1 polymer ?
#
loop_
_entity_poly.entity_id
_entity_poly.type
_entity_poly.pdbx_seq_one_letter_code
_entity_poly.pdbx_strand_id
1 'polypeptide(L)'
;EDFEELQKALDGIEKMQLLQYSLENGDQETMDDFYSDIEKSIPFKEYDELMIIKEKDANINFYSKSEKAIISELLMVVDGNDEVVLMSLTGNINLKHIAKLGSKMEFGGMEHLGKMKGD
;
A
#
# COMPACT_ATOMS: atom_id res chain seq x y z
N GLU A 1 16.70 15.37 -10.08
CA GLU A 1 16.89 14.06 -9.42
C GLU A 1 15.59 13.54 -8.83
N ASP A 2 14.97 14.22 -7.84
CA ASP A 2 13.72 13.73 -7.23
C ASP A 2 12.54 13.55 -8.20
N PHE A 3 12.38 14.46 -9.16
CA PHE A 3 11.30 14.37 -10.16
C PHE A 3 11.49 13.21 -11.14
N GLU A 4 12.73 12.89 -11.52
CA GLU A 4 13.03 11.75 -12.39
C GLU A 4 12.83 10.42 -11.67
N GLU A 5 13.15 10.36 -10.37
CA GLU A 5 12.88 9.18 -9.55
C GLU A 5 11.38 8.97 -9.33
N LEU A 6 10.63 10.05 -9.13
CA LEU A 6 9.17 10.01 -9.08
C LEU A 6 8.60 9.51 -10.41
N GLN A 7 9.05 10.04 -11.55
CA GLN A 7 8.62 9.58 -12.87
C GLN A 7 8.90 8.08 -13.09
N LYS A 8 10.09 7.60 -12.70
CA LYS A 8 10.43 6.17 -12.82
C LYS A 8 9.59 5.27 -11.92
N ALA A 9 9.12 5.78 -10.79
CA ALA A 9 8.28 5.00 -9.89
C ALA A 9 6.79 5.07 -10.22
N LEU A 10 6.37 6.09 -10.97
CA LEU A 10 5.07 6.13 -11.63
C LEU A 10 5.06 5.39 -12.97
N ASP A 11 6.23 5.05 -13.52
CA ASP A 11 6.34 4.29 -14.77
C ASP A 11 5.66 2.91 -14.63
N GLY A 12 4.76 2.61 -15.57
CA GLY A 12 3.94 1.41 -15.54
C GLY A 12 2.73 1.47 -14.62
N ILE A 13 2.56 2.51 -13.78
CA ILE A 13 1.31 2.72 -13.03
C ILE A 13 0.27 3.36 -13.97
N GLU A 14 -0.85 2.68 -14.13
CA GLU A 14 -1.98 3.15 -14.95
C GLU A 14 -3.04 3.82 -14.08
N LYS A 15 -3.24 3.30 -12.86
CA LYS A 15 -4.22 3.81 -11.90
C LYS A 15 -3.64 3.77 -10.49
N MET A 16 -3.87 4.85 -9.76
CA MET A 16 -3.58 4.97 -8.33
C MET A 16 -4.86 5.42 -7.61
N GLN A 17 -5.18 4.76 -6.51
CA GLN A 17 -6.27 5.15 -5.61
C GLN A 17 -5.74 5.18 -4.18
N LEU A 18 -6.07 6.25 -3.46
CA LEU A 18 -5.75 6.43 -2.05
C LEU A 18 -7.05 6.77 -1.33
N LEU A 19 -7.39 5.98 -0.33
CA LEU A 19 -8.46 6.25 0.62
C LEU A 19 -7.84 6.35 2.01
N GLN A 20 -8.20 7.40 2.75
CA GLN A 20 -7.72 7.61 4.10
C GLN A 20 -8.89 8.05 4.96
N TYR A 21 -8.97 7.47 6.16
CA TYR A 21 -9.79 7.96 7.24
C TYR A 21 -8.91 8.19 8.46
N SER A 22 -9.12 9.29 9.18
CA SER A 22 -8.40 9.62 10.40
C SER A 22 -9.36 10.13 11.44
N LEU A 23 -9.10 9.83 12.72
CA LEU A 23 -9.84 10.33 13.86
C LEU A 23 -9.82 11.86 13.96
N GLU A 24 -8.85 12.54 13.34
CA GLU A 24 -8.89 14.01 13.22
C GLU A 24 -10.14 14.51 12.49
N ASN A 25 -10.71 13.68 11.61
CA ASN A 25 -11.85 14.00 10.75
C ASN A 25 -13.15 13.31 11.17
N GLY A 26 -13.19 12.65 12.33
CA GLY A 26 -14.41 12.01 12.83
C GLY A 26 -14.24 11.18 14.10
N ASP A 27 -14.75 9.96 14.11
CA ASP A 27 -14.85 9.11 15.29
C ASP A 27 -14.41 7.67 15.03
N GLN A 28 -14.16 6.94 16.13
CA GLN A 28 -13.67 5.57 16.10
C GLN A 28 -14.65 4.60 15.43
N GLU A 29 -15.96 4.78 15.64
CA GLU A 29 -16.99 3.89 15.07
C GLU A 29 -16.95 3.95 13.54
N THR A 30 -16.86 5.15 12.99
CA THR A 30 -16.75 5.36 11.54
C THR A 30 -15.41 4.84 11.00
N MET A 31 -14.31 4.93 11.76
CA MET A 31 -13.02 4.37 11.36
C MET A 31 -13.06 2.84 11.29
N ASP A 32 -13.67 2.19 12.28
CA ASP A 32 -13.84 0.74 12.32
C ASP A 32 -14.72 0.27 11.15
N ASP A 33 -15.82 0.98 10.87
CA ASP A 33 -16.69 0.72 9.72
C ASP A 33 -15.95 0.87 8.39
N PHE A 34 -15.14 1.93 8.24
CA PHE A 34 -14.32 2.18 7.07
C PHE A 34 -13.31 1.05 6.82
N TYR A 35 -12.62 0.59 7.86
CA TYR A 35 -11.71 -0.56 7.75
C TYR A 35 -12.46 -1.84 7.37
N SER A 36 -13.61 -2.11 8.00
CA SER A 36 -14.46 -3.26 7.66
C SER A 36 -14.95 -3.21 6.20
N ASP A 37 -15.26 -2.02 5.68
CA ASP A 37 -15.68 -1.83 4.29
C ASP A 37 -14.54 -2.11 3.31
N ILE A 38 -13.30 -1.75 3.65
CA ILE A 38 -12.11 -2.15 2.90
C ILE A 38 -12.00 -3.68 2.88
N GLU A 39 -12.09 -4.32 4.04
CA GLU A 39 -12.02 -5.80 4.17
C GLU A 39 -13.06 -6.52 3.32
N LYS A 40 -14.27 -5.95 3.21
CA LYS A 40 -15.37 -6.53 2.42
C LYS A 40 -15.29 -6.22 0.93
N SER A 41 -14.75 -5.06 0.56
CA SER A 41 -14.76 -4.59 -0.84
C SER A 41 -13.64 -5.21 -1.68
N ILE A 42 -12.56 -5.63 -1.03
CA ILE A 42 -11.38 -6.17 -1.71
C ILE A 42 -11.41 -7.70 -1.63
N PRO A 43 -11.31 -8.43 -2.75
CA PRO A 43 -11.23 -9.88 -2.76
C PRO A 43 -9.81 -10.33 -2.39
N PHE A 44 -9.36 -10.10 -1.15
CA PHE A 44 -7.99 -10.38 -0.68
C PHE A 44 -7.49 -11.81 -0.98
N LYS A 45 -8.41 -12.77 -1.15
CA LYS A 45 -8.08 -14.15 -1.56
C LYS A 45 -7.45 -14.28 -2.95
N GLU A 46 -7.61 -13.27 -3.79
CA GLU A 46 -7.00 -13.20 -5.12
C GLU A 46 -5.60 -12.56 -5.09
N TYR A 47 -5.16 -12.09 -3.93
CA TYR A 47 -3.86 -11.46 -3.76
C TYR A 47 -2.94 -12.33 -2.93
N ASP A 48 -1.66 -12.29 -3.28
CA ASP A 48 -0.58 -12.85 -2.49
C ASP A 48 -0.14 -11.81 -1.45
N GLU A 49 -0.06 -12.22 -0.19
CA GLU A 49 0.55 -11.41 0.87
C GLU A 49 2.06 -11.34 0.65
N LEU A 50 2.58 -10.12 0.47
CA LEU A 50 4.00 -9.87 0.26
C LEU A 50 4.72 -9.63 1.58
N MET A 51 4.15 -8.78 2.43
CA MET A 51 4.78 -8.35 3.67
C MET A 51 3.71 -7.91 4.67
N ILE A 52 3.91 -8.27 5.93
CA ILE A 52 3.23 -7.67 7.08
C ILE A 52 4.31 -7.03 7.96
N ILE A 53 4.10 -5.77 8.31
CA ILE A 53 4.90 -5.05 9.29
C ILE A 53 3.99 -4.75 10.47
N LYS A 54 4.41 -5.20 11.65
CA LYS A 54 3.69 -4.94 12.90
C LYS A 54 4.50 -3.96 13.72
N GLU A 55 3.97 -2.77 13.88
CA GLU A 55 4.53 -1.74 14.75
C GLU A 55 3.66 -1.60 16.00
N LYS A 56 4.08 -0.76 16.94
CA LYS A 56 3.31 -0.53 18.18
C LYS A 56 1.98 0.18 17.91
N ASP A 57 1.98 1.04 16.91
CA ASP A 57 0.91 2.00 16.67
C ASP A 57 0.17 1.75 15.35
N ALA A 58 0.68 0.84 14.51
CA ALA A 58 0.04 0.44 13.26
C ALA A 58 0.45 -0.96 12.78
N ASN A 59 -0.44 -1.61 12.04
CA ASN A 59 -0.15 -2.76 11.21
C ASN A 59 -0.19 -2.35 9.74
N ILE A 60 0.78 -2.84 8.97
CA ILE A 60 0.95 -2.46 7.56
C ILE A 60 1.07 -3.72 6.74
N ASN A 61 0.10 -3.93 5.85
CA ASN A 61 0.00 -5.13 5.03
C ASN A 61 0.14 -4.76 3.56
N PHE A 62 1.05 -5.45 2.88
CA PHE A 62 1.24 -5.35 1.43
C PHE A 62 0.74 -6.62 0.75
N TYR A 63 -0.09 -6.44 -0.27
CA TYR A 63 -0.63 -7.50 -1.08
C TYR A 63 -0.32 -7.23 -2.56
N SER A 64 -0.05 -8.28 -3.33
CA SER A 64 0.11 -8.16 -4.77
C SER A 64 -0.73 -9.17 -5.51
N LYS A 65 -1.19 -8.78 -6.69
CA LYS A 65 -1.78 -9.69 -7.66
C LYS A 65 -0.89 -9.71 -8.88
N SER A 66 -0.57 -10.91 -9.35
CA SER A 66 0.29 -11.10 -10.51
C SER A 66 -0.49 -11.73 -11.66
N GLU A 67 -0.28 -11.18 -12.86
CA GLU A 67 -0.67 -11.82 -14.10
C GLU A 67 0.58 -12.33 -14.80
N LYS A 68 0.70 -13.66 -14.87
CA LYS A 68 1.91 -14.36 -15.35
C LYS A 68 3.12 -14.01 -14.48
N ALA A 69 4.03 -13.18 -14.99
CA ALA A 69 5.26 -12.76 -14.33
C ALA A 69 5.28 -11.25 -14.01
N ILE A 70 4.15 -10.56 -14.23
CA ILE A 70 4.00 -9.13 -14.02
C ILE A 70 3.06 -8.91 -12.85
N ILE A 71 3.44 -8.03 -11.93
CA ILE A 71 2.54 -7.59 -10.85
C ILE A 71 1.58 -6.60 -11.46
N SER A 72 0.32 -7.01 -11.58
CA SER A 72 -0.75 -6.22 -12.18
C SER A 72 -1.39 -5.27 -11.17
N GLU A 73 -1.40 -5.66 -9.89
CA GLU A 73 -1.94 -4.85 -8.81
C GLU A 73 -1.09 -4.94 -7.55
N LEU A 74 -1.01 -3.81 -6.84
CA LEU A 74 -0.40 -3.71 -5.52
C LEU A 74 -1.39 -3.01 -4.59
N LEU A 75 -1.64 -3.61 -3.44
CA LEU A 75 -2.43 -3.02 -2.37
C LEU A 75 -1.55 -2.82 -1.14
N MET A 76 -1.78 -1.71 -0.45
CA MET A 76 -1.24 -1.43 0.87
C MET A 76 -2.39 -1.04 1.77
N VAL A 77 -2.48 -1.71 2.92
CA VAL A 77 -3.46 -1.41 3.96
C VAL A 77 -2.69 -1.06 5.23
N VAL A 78 -2.95 0.13 5.77
CA VAL A 78 -2.46 0.58 7.07
C VAL A 78 -3.65 0.61 8.01
N ASP A 79 -3.52 -0.12 9.11
CA ASP A 79 -4.45 -0.14 10.23
C ASP A 79 -3.72 0.43 11.45
N GLY A 80 -3.90 1.73 11.68
CA GLY A 80 -3.29 2.50 12.77
C GLY A 80 -4.29 2.80 13.88
N ASN A 81 -3.77 3.20 15.03
CA ASN A 81 -4.60 3.55 16.20
C ASN A 81 -5.53 4.75 15.94
N ASP A 82 -5.14 5.66 15.05
CA ASP A 82 -5.84 6.92 14.77
C ASP A 82 -6.08 7.17 13.27
N GLU A 83 -5.61 6.28 12.41
CA GLU A 83 -5.83 6.36 10.97
C GLU A 83 -5.87 4.99 10.30
N VAL A 84 -6.66 4.91 9.23
CA VAL A 84 -6.72 3.78 8.32
C VAL A 84 -6.46 4.27 6.90
N VAL A 85 -5.54 3.61 6.20
CA VAL A 85 -5.15 3.97 4.83
C VAL A 85 -5.26 2.75 3.93
N LEU A 86 -5.92 2.92 2.80
CA LEU A 86 -5.87 1.99 1.67
C LEU A 86 -5.22 2.68 0.47
N MET A 87 -4.14 2.12 -0.02
CA MET A 87 -3.57 2.47 -1.32
C MET A 87 -3.68 1.29 -2.28
N SER A 88 -4.14 1.57 -3.49
CA SER A 88 -4.21 0.60 -4.60
C SER A 88 -3.52 1.17 -5.83
N LEU A 89 -2.64 0.36 -6.42
CA LEU A 89 -1.98 0.63 -7.68
C LEU A 89 -2.34 -0.47 -8.67
N THR A 90 -2.61 -0.09 -9.92
CA THR A 90 -2.84 -1.01 -11.03
C THR A 90 -1.94 -0.63 -12.20
N GLY A 91 -1.37 -1.63 -12.86
CA GLY A 91 -0.58 -1.47 -14.08
C GLY A 91 0.54 -2.51 -14.19
N ASN A 92 1.61 -2.20 -14.92
CA ASN A 92 2.81 -3.03 -14.98
C ASN A 92 3.77 -2.63 -13.86
N ILE A 93 3.50 -3.13 -12.65
CA ILE A 93 4.13 -2.60 -11.44
C ILE A 93 5.50 -3.24 -11.22
N ASN A 94 6.53 -2.38 -11.14
CA ASN A 94 7.84 -2.77 -10.67
C ASN A 94 7.98 -2.44 -9.17
N LEU A 95 7.86 -3.46 -8.31
CA LEU A 95 8.01 -3.32 -6.85
C LEU A 95 9.28 -2.57 -6.41
N LYS A 96 10.39 -2.72 -7.15
CA LYS A 96 11.64 -2.02 -6.82
C LYS A 96 11.51 -0.51 -6.94
N HIS A 97 10.64 -0.04 -7.84
CA HIS A 97 10.41 1.38 -8.02
C HIS A 97 9.39 1.89 -7.00
N ILE A 98 8.35 1.10 -6.68
CA ILE A 98 7.38 1.45 -5.63
C ILE A 98 8.03 1.58 -4.25
N ALA A 99 8.91 0.65 -3.89
CA ALA A 99 9.66 0.71 -2.64
C ALA A 99 10.42 2.04 -2.46
N LYS A 100 10.95 2.60 -3.57
CA LYS A 100 11.65 3.89 -3.56
C LYS A 100 10.70 5.08 -3.45
N LEU A 101 9.50 4.98 -4.02
CA LEU A 101 8.46 5.99 -3.90
C LEU A 101 7.98 6.09 -2.45
N GLY A 102 7.78 4.93 -1.83
CA GLY A 102 7.30 4.87 -0.46
C GLY A 102 8.26 5.38 0.60
N SER A 103 9.57 5.20 0.41
CA SER A 103 10.58 5.84 1.27
C SER A 103 10.56 7.39 1.24
N LYS A 104 9.88 7.99 0.25
CA LYS A 104 9.77 9.45 0.11
C LYS A 104 8.42 10.01 0.54
N MET A 105 7.38 9.17 0.65
CA MET A 105 6.02 9.61 0.99
C MET A 105 5.72 9.60 2.49
N GLU A 106 6.70 9.31 3.35
CA GLU A 106 6.59 9.26 4.84
C GLU A 106 5.47 8.35 5.39
N PHE A 107 4.85 7.51 4.57
CA PHE A 107 3.99 6.43 5.06
C PHE A 107 4.89 5.35 5.69
N GLY A 108 4.68 5.09 6.99
CA GLY A 108 5.38 4.05 7.73
C GLY A 108 5.41 2.74 6.94
N GLY A 109 6.51 1.99 7.04
CA GLY A 109 6.59 0.64 6.48
C GLY A 109 7.06 0.50 5.02
N MET A 110 6.90 1.49 4.14
CA MET A 110 7.32 1.32 2.74
C MET A 110 8.84 1.22 2.54
N GLU A 111 9.64 1.72 3.49
CA GLU A 111 11.11 1.59 3.49
C GLU A 111 11.59 0.12 3.56
N HIS A 112 10.72 -0.80 3.99
CA HIS A 112 11.05 -2.22 4.11
C HIS A 112 10.85 -3.00 2.81
N LEU A 113 10.00 -2.54 1.89
CA LEU A 113 9.80 -3.17 0.58
C LEU A 113 11.08 -3.21 -0.26
N GLY A 114 11.92 -2.17 -0.15
CA GLY A 114 13.17 -2.06 -0.91
C GLY A 114 14.21 -3.10 -0.51
N LYS A 115 14.06 -3.70 0.67
CA LYS A 115 15.02 -4.66 1.25
C LYS A 115 14.70 -6.12 0.92
N MET A 116 13.52 -6.43 0.35
CA MET A 116 13.07 -7.81 0.14
C MET A 116 13.67 -8.55 -1.08
N LYS A 117 14.38 -7.86 -1.98
CA LYS A 117 15.11 -8.53 -3.08
C LYS A 117 16.61 -8.37 -2.91
N GLY A 118 17.14 -9.11 -1.93
CA GLY A 118 18.56 -9.25 -1.63
C GLY A 118 19.07 -10.70 -1.61
N ASP A 119 18.28 -11.67 -2.09
CA ASP A 119 18.70 -13.06 -2.39
C ASP A 119 18.24 -13.46 -3.80
#